data_AF-F6HAH5-F1
#
_entry.id   AF-F6HAH5-F1
#
_cell.length_a   1.000
_cell.length_b   1.000
_cell.length_c   1.000
_cell.angle_alpha   90.00
_cell.angle_beta   90.00
_cell.angle_gamma   90.00
#
_symmetry.space_group_name_H-M   'P 1'
#
loop_
_entity.id
_entity.type
_entity.pdbx_description
1 polymer ?
#
loop_
_entity_poly.entity_id
_entity_poly.type
_entity_poly.pdbx_seq_one_letter_code
_entity_poly.pdbx_strand_id
1 'polypeptide(L)'
;MKRGKPKRGGLADPRLGTMDKTQKCDTCMGSMAACPGHFGHLELAKPMFHTGFMRTVLTVLRCVCFSCSRILSDEEDPKFKQALLIRNPKNRLPKIWDACKNKTKCEGGEEFEVRAQNPEESSGRRSGGGCGAQQPKLSVDGMKIIAEFKAQKKRDDPEQLPEPFQILIFFFFSDVRPRMNDGDYVLFNRQPSLHKMSFMGHRINIMPYSTFRLNLSVASPYNADFDGDEMNMHVPQSFETRAEVLELMMVPKCIVSPQSNRPVMGIVQDTLLGCRKITRRDTFIEKDVFMNILMWWEDFDGKIPAPAILKPRPLWIRKQVFNLIIPKQINLLRYSAWHSECETGFLTPGDTQVRIEREELLSGNRKSYTCHLVNINSVDSMISENFRPNTVG
;
A
#
# COMPACT_ATOMS: atom_id res chain seq x y z
N MET A 1 -4.75 -23.45 40.22
CA MET A 1 -5.03 -22.50 41.32
C MET A 1 -4.94 -23.23 42.66
N LYS A 2 -4.77 -22.52 43.79
CA LYS A 2 -5.01 -23.05 45.15
C LYS A 2 -6.06 -22.16 45.82
N ARG A 3 -7.14 -22.75 46.37
CA ARG A 3 -8.28 -22.02 46.98
C ARG A 3 -8.78 -20.85 46.10
N GLY A 4 -9.09 -21.14 44.83
CA GLY A 4 -9.55 -20.15 43.84
C GLY A 4 -8.50 -19.16 43.33
N LYS A 5 -7.40 -18.91 44.06
CA LYS A 5 -6.38 -17.92 43.67
C LYS A 5 -5.29 -18.49 42.74
N PRO A 6 -4.74 -17.66 41.83
CA PRO A 6 -3.51 -18.00 41.09
C PRO A 6 -2.37 -18.33 42.05
N LYS A 7 -1.43 -19.19 41.64
CA LYS A 7 -0.39 -19.74 42.52
C LYS A 7 0.98 -19.41 41.95
N ARG A 8 1.77 -18.65 42.70
CA ARG A 8 3.17 -18.33 42.35
C ARG A 8 3.98 -19.61 42.13
N GLY A 9 4.87 -19.59 41.13
CA GLY A 9 5.54 -20.79 40.61
C GLY A 9 4.53 -21.80 40.05
N GLY A 10 3.71 -21.37 39.09
CA GLY A 10 2.71 -22.18 38.41
C GLY A 10 2.27 -21.54 37.09
N LEU A 11 1.55 -22.29 36.25
CA LEU A 11 1.18 -21.85 34.90
C LEU A 11 0.38 -20.52 34.87
N ALA A 12 -0.41 -20.27 35.91
CA ALA A 12 -1.08 -19.00 36.16
C ALA A 12 -0.47 -18.33 37.41
N ASP A 13 0.76 -17.84 37.27
CA ASP A 13 1.44 -16.96 38.21
C ASP A 13 1.14 -15.49 37.83
N PRO A 14 0.67 -14.63 38.75
CA PRO A 14 0.35 -13.22 38.46
C PRO A 14 1.52 -12.39 37.90
N ARG A 15 2.75 -12.88 38.02
CA ARG A 15 3.96 -12.28 37.44
C ARG A 15 4.03 -12.42 35.92
N LEU A 16 3.38 -13.43 35.34
CA LEU A 16 3.37 -13.68 33.89
C LEU A 16 2.32 -12.84 33.16
N GLY A 17 1.36 -12.27 33.91
CA GLY A 17 0.29 -11.42 33.40
C GLY A 17 -0.93 -11.45 34.30
N THR A 18 -1.96 -10.67 33.96
CA THR A 18 -3.28 -10.76 34.58
C THR A 18 -4.34 -11.13 33.54
N MET A 19 -5.18 -12.11 33.87
CA MET A 19 -6.37 -12.47 33.09
C MET A 19 -7.64 -11.80 33.65
N ASP A 20 -7.60 -11.31 34.88
CA ASP A 20 -8.74 -10.68 35.55
C ASP A 20 -8.69 -9.16 35.36
N LYS A 21 -9.80 -8.57 34.90
CA LYS A 21 -9.92 -7.11 34.72
C LYS A 21 -9.69 -6.31 36.02
N THR A 22 -9.88 -6.94 37.19
CA THR A 22 -9.70 -6.34 38.52
C THR A 22 -8.31 -6.55 39.13
N GLN A 23 -7.54 -7.55 38.68
CA GLN A 23 -6.19 -7.80 39.18
C GLN A 23 -5.17 -7.12 38.27
N LYS A 24 -4.11 -6.57 38.85
CA LYS A 24 -2.94 -6.06 38.11
C LYS A 24 -1.86 -7.14 38.06
N CYS A 25 -1.00 -7.10 37.04
CA CYS A 25 0.14 -8.00 36.96
C CYS A 25 1.19 -7.67 38.04
N ASP A 26 1.70 -8.68 38.76
CA ASP A 26 2.74 -8.53 39.81
C ASP A 26 4.05 -7.90 39.28
N THR A 27 4.31 -7.93 37.97
CA THR A 27 5.58 -7.53 37.35
C THR A 27 5.53 -6.10 36.79
N CYS A 28 4.56 -5.78 35.92
CA CYS A 28 4.45 -4.44 35.31
C CYS A 28 3.38 -3.53 35.94
N MET A 29 2.59 -4.03 36.90
CA MET A 29 1.42 -3.34 37.48
C MET A 29 0.33 -2.92 36.46
N GLY A 30 0.45 -3.38 35.21
CA GLY A 30 -0.54 -3.17 34.15
C GLY A 30 -1.84 -3.94 34.38
N SER A 31 -2.92 -3.42 33.79
CA SER A 31 -4.22 -4.10 33.68
C SER A 31 -4.19 -5.15 32.55
N MET A 32 -5.24 -5.96 32.45
CA MET A 32 -5.40 -7.00 31.41
C MET A 32 -5.15 -6.51 29.97
N ALA A 33 -5.47 -5.25 29.65
CA ALA A 33 -5.30 -4.68 28.31
C ALA A 33 -3.98 -3.91 28.11
N ALA A 34 -3.28 -3.55 29.20
CA ALA A 34 -2.02 -2.80 29.17
C ALA A 34 -0.78 -3.65 29.49
N CYS A 35 -0.97 -4.82 30.10
CA CYS A 35 0.09 -5.80 30.32
C CYS A 35 0.34 -6.58 29.02
N PRO A 36 1.55 -6.55 28.44
CA PRO A 36 1.87 -7.31 27.22
C PRO A 36 2.03 -8.83 27.48
N GLY A 37 1.89 -9.26 28.73
CA GLY A 37 2.38 -10.55 29.20
C GLY A 37 3.89 -10.51 29.48
N HIS A 38 4.35 -11.44 30.31
CA HIS A 38 5.76 -11.65 30.61
C HIS A 38 6.12 -13.11 30.41
N PHE A 39 7.23 -13.37 29.72
CA PHE A 39 7.69 -14.74 29.47
C PHE A 39 8.14 -15.41 30.78
N GLY A 40 7.52 -16.54 31.09
CA GLY A 40 8.10 -17.53 31.98
C GLY A 40 8.96 -18.50 31.18
N HIS A 41 9.96 -19.09 31.82
CA HIS A 41 10.65 -20.27 31.30
C HIS A 41 10.21 -21.52 32.07
N LEU A 42 10.43 -22.69 31.48
CA LEU A 42 10.33 -23.98 32.15
C LEU A 42 11.67 -24.68 32.00
N GLU A 43 12.36 -24.93 33.10
CA GLU A 43 13.58 -25.73 33.09
C GLU A 43 13.23 -27.18 32.75
N LEU A 44 13.71 -27.63 31.59
CA LEU A 44 13.50 -29.01 31.14
C LEU A 44 14.55 -29.90 31.77
N ALA A 45 14.12 -30.99 32.42
CA ALA A 45 15.02 -31.94 33.08
C ALA A 45 16.04 -32.64 32.14
N LYS A 46 15.85 -32.50 30.82
CA LYS A 46 16.81 -32.89 29.77
C LYS A 46 16.69 -31.92 28.59
N PRO A 47 17.77 -31.63 27.83
CA PRO A 47 17.70 -30.87 26.60
C PRO A 47 16.82 -31.59 25.57
N MET A 48 16.05 -30.83 24.78
CA MET A 48 15.20 -31.34 23.70
C MET A 48 15.46 -30.58 22.40
N PHE A 49 15.40 -31.27 21.26
CA PHE A 49 15.48 -30.61 19.96
C PHE A 49 14.17 -29.88 19.63
N HIS A 50 14.27 -28.61 19.22
CA HIS A 50 13.13 -27.86 18.70
C HIS A 50 12.76 -28.37 17.29
N THR A 51 11.52 -28.84 17.10
CA THR A 51 11.05 -29.49 15.86
C THR A 51 11.29 -28.65 14.61
N GLY A 52 11.02 -27.34 14.66
CA GLY A 52 11.25 -26.40 13.56
C GLY A 52 12.73 -26.22 13.17
N PHE A 53 13.67 -26.56 14.06
CA PHE A 53 15.12 -26.46 13.80
C PHE A 53 15.80 -27.81 13.54
N MET A 54 15.10 -28.95 13.68
CA MET A 54 15.64 -30.31 13.43
C MET A 54 16.41 -30.43 12.11
N ARG A 55 15.87 -29.88 11.02
CA ARG A 55 16.53 -29.91 9.70
C ARG A 55 17.81 -29.07 9.66
N THR A 56 17.82 -27.90 10.30
CA THR A 56 19.00 -27.02 10.39
C THR A 56 20.08 -27.65 11.26
N VAL A 57 19.71 -28.20 12.42
CA VAL A 57 20.62 -28.92 13.33
C VAL A 57 21.24 -30.12 12.62
N LEU A 58 20.45 -30.93 11.91
CA LEU A 58 20.95 -32.03 11.09
C LEU A 58 21.95 -31.58 10.02
N THR A 59 21.69 -30.46 9.33
CA THR A 59 22.63 -29.91 8.33
C THR A 59 23.93 -29.44 8.98
N VAL A 60 23.86 -28.76 10.14
CA VAL A 60 25.06 -28.33 10.88
C VAL A 60 25.87 -29.52 11.39
N LEU A 61 25.22 -30.54 11.97
CA LEU A 61 25.87 -31.78 12.42
C LEU A 61 26.50 -32.60 11.27
N ARG A 62 26.09 -32.37 10.01
CA ARG A 62 26.71 -32.93 8.80
C ARG A 62 27.84 -32.07 8.22
N CYS A 63 28.12 -30.90 8.82
CA CYS A 63 29.21 -30.00 8.42
C CYS A 63 30.36 -29.96 9.43
N VAL A 64 30.14 -30.39 10.68
CA VAL A 64 31.15 -30.42 11.75
C VAL A 64 31.56 -31.85 12.10
N CYS A 65 32.80 -32.01 12.55
CA CYS A 65 33.30 -33.27 13.09
C CYS A 65 32.66 -33.54 14.45
N PHE A 66 32.04 -34.72 14.62
CA PHE A 66 31.36 -35.07 15.87
C PHE A 66 32.29 -35.12 17.10
N SER A 67 33.58 -35.42 16.92
CA SER A 67 34.53 -35.61 18.03
C SER A 67 35.32 -34.36 18.44
N CYS A 68 35.56 -33.41 17.53
CA CYS A 68 36.36 -32.20 17.80
C CYS A 68 35.68 -30.89 17.39
N SER A 69 34.43 -30.93 16.92
CA SER A 69 33.59 -29.78 16.51
C SER A 69 34.14 -28.91 15.36
N ARG A 70 35.34 -29.17 14.82
CA ARG A 70 35.90 -28.50 13.63
C ARG A 70 35.02 -28.76 12.40
N ILE A 71 34.90 -27.77 11.50
CA ILE A 71 34.22 -27.93 10.20
C ILE A 71 34.98 -28.97 9.35
N LEU A 72 34.26 -29.80 8.60
CA LEU A 72 34.84 -30.93 7.85
C LEU A 72 35.56 -30.51 6.56
N SER A 73 35.20 -29.40 5.93
CA SER A 73 35.97 -28.82 4.81
C SER A 73 36.73 -27.57 5.25
N ASP A 74 38.02 -27.54 4.93
CA ASP A 74 38.92 -26.42 5.18
C ASP A 74 38.89 -25.38 4.04
N GLU A 75 39.53 -24.24 4.30
CA GLU A 75 39.60 -23.10 3.37
C GLU A 75 40.31 -23.41 2.04
N GLU A 76 40.95 -24.56 1.85
CA GLU A 76 41.57 -24.93 0.57
C GLU A 76 40.55 -25.40 -0.49
N ASP A 77 39.43 -26.01 -0.09
CA ASP A 77 38.40 -26.57 -0.98
C ASP A 77 37.72 -25.45 -1.81
N PRO A 78 37.73 -25.51 -3.15
CA PRO A 78 37.11 -24.49 -4.00
C PRO A 78 35.60 -24.32 -3.74
N LYS A 79 34.87 -25.37 -3.31
CA LYS A 79 33.46 -25.26 -2.93
C LYS A 79 33.28 -24.50 -1.63
N PHE A 80 34.18 -24.71 -0.67
CA PHE A 80 34.16 -24.00 0.60
C PHE A 80 34.56 -22.53 0.43
N LYS A 81 35.61 -22.24 -0.36
CA LYS A 81 35.95 -20.87 -0.80
C LYS A 81 34.76 -20.15 -1.43
N GLN A 82 34.07 -20.81 -2.37
CA GLN A 82 32.86 -20.26 -2.99
C GLN A 82 31.71 -20.03 -1.98
N ALA A 83 31.55 -20.90 -0.99
CA ALA A 83 30.55 -20.72 0.06
C ALA A 83 30.87 -19.53 0.99
N LEU A 84 32.15 -19.29 1.32
CA LEU A 84 32.57 -18.15 2.16
C LEU A 84 32.25 -16.79 1.53
N LEU A 85 32.31 -16.68 0.20
CA LEU A 85 31.93 -15.47 -0.55
C LEU A 85 30.42 -15.12 -0.45
N ILE A 86 29.57 -16.05 0.01
CA ILE A 86 28.12 -15.83 0.09
C ILE A 86 27.78 -15.02 1.34
N ARG A 87 27.44 -13.73 1.14
CA ARG A 87 27.03 -12.80 2.22
C ARG A 87 25.78 -13.23 2.98
N ASN A 88 24.81 -13.88 2.32
CA ASN A 88 23.54 -14.29 2.97
C ASN A 88 23.70 -15.65 3.69
N PRO A 89 23.61 -15.72 5.02
CA PRO A 89 23.86 -16.95 5.77
C PRO A 89 22.86 -18.09 5.45
N LYS A 90 21.62 -17.76 5.06
CA LYS A 90 20.61 -18.77 4.66
C LYS A 90 21.03 -19.53 3.40
N ASN A 91 21.71 -18.86 2.47
CA ASN A 91 22.19 -19.44 1.22
C ASN A 91 23.60 -20.05 1.38
N ARG A 92 24.37 -19.58 2.38
CA ARG A 92 25.71 -20.09 2.69
C ARG A 92 25.71 -21.49 3.31
N LEU A 93 24.83 -21.77 4.28
CA LEU A 93 24.82 -23.07 4.97
C LEU A 93 24.61 -24.28 4.02
N PRO A 94 23.68 -24.26 3.04
CA PRO A 94 23.59 -25.33 2.04
C PRO A 94 24.86 -25.52 1.21
N LYS A 95 25.62 -24.45 0.95
CA LYS A 95 26.89 -24.52 0.18
C LYS A 95 28.08 -25.01 0.99
N ILE A 96 28.12 -24.72 2.29
CA ILE A 96 29.03 -25.40 3.22
C ILE A 96 28.70 -26.90 3.29
N TRP A 97 27.42 -27.27 3.32
CA TRP A 97 27.01 -28.68 3.30
C TRP A 97 27.35 -29.38 1.96
N ASP A 98 27.20 -28.71 0.81
CA ASP A 98 27.63 -29.23 -0.51
C ASP A 98 29.14 -29.58 -0.56
N ALA A 99 29.96 -28.90 0.23
CA ALA A 99 31.39 -29.22 0.43
C ALA A 99 31.59 -30.40 1.40
N CYS A 100 30.93 -30.38 2.57
CA CYS A 100 31.17 -31.34 3.64
C CYS A 100 30.55 -32.74 3.39
N LYS A 101 29.44 -32.84 2.64
CA LYS A 101 28.57 -34.04 2.57
C LYS A 101 29.21 -35.35 2.11
N ASN A 102 30.40 -35.31 1.51
CA ASN A 102 31.13 -36.50 1.05
C ASN A 102 32.24 -36.96 2.03
N LYS A 103 32.57 -36.18 3.08
CA LYS A 103 33.69 -36.48 3.97
C LYS A 103 33.28 -37.40 5.11
N THR A 104 33.87 -38.59 5.17
CA THR A 104 33.54 -39.67 6.13
C THR A 104 34.56 -39.84 7.26
N LYS A 105 35.68 -39.13 7.19
CA LYS A 105 36.77 -39.03 8.19
C LYS A 105 37.10 -37.55 8.36
N CYS A 106 37.50 -37.13 9.57
CA CYS A 106 38.06 -35.80 9.78
C CYS A 106 39.53 -35.79 9.33
N GLU A 107 39.91 -34.85 8.46
CA GLU A 107 41.29 -34.68 7.99
C GLU A 107 42.24 -34.28 9.14
N GLY A 108 43.54 -34.56 9.01
CA GLY A 108 44.58 -34.23 10.02
C GLY A 108 45.10 -35.39 10.89
N GLY A 109 44.55 -36.60 10.77
CA GLY A 109 44.96 -37.75 11.60
C GLY A 109 46.27 -38.47 11.20
N GLU A 110 46.99 -38.00 10.18
CA GLU A 110 48.06 -38.79 9.51
C GLU A 110 49.49 -38.33 9.81
N GLU A 111 49.68 -37.24 10.56
CA GLU A 111 51.03 -36.77 10.95
C GLU A 111 51.77 -37.68 11.97
N PHE A 112 51.08 -38.66 12.57
CA PHE A 112 51.66 -39.51 13.62
C PHE A 112 52.31 -40.80 13.09
N GLU A 113 51.93 -41.29 11.91
CA GLU A 113 52.48 -42.53 11.33
C GLU A 113 53.66 -42.26 10.39
N VAL A 114 53.56 -41.24 9.51
CA VAL A 114 54.61 -40.91 8.53
C VAL A 114 55.93 -40.50 9.21
N ARG A 115 55.84 -39.83 10.35
CA ARG A 115 56.98 -39.29 11.12
C ARG A 115 57.92 -40.36 11.69
N ALA A 116 57.53 -41.63 11.63
CA ALA A 116 58.32 -42.76 12.11
C ALA A 116 59.17 -43.45 11.02
N GLN A 117 59.01 -43.11 9.73
CA GLN A 117 59.57 -43.92 8.63
C GLN A 117 60.54 -43.19 7.67
N ASN A 118 60.50 -41.86 7.55
CA ASN A 118 61.50 -41.09 6.78
C ASN A 118 61.69 -39.68 7.36
N PRO A 119 62.91 -39.27 7.78
CA PRO A 119 63.17 -37.91 8.27
C PRO A 119 63.38 -36.86 7.18
N GLU A 120 63.75 -37.26 5.96
CA GLU A 120 64.30 -36.37 4.91
C GLU A 120 63.50 -36.42 3.60
N GLU A 121 62.24 -35.97 3.62
CA GLU A 121 61.61 -35.17 2.52
C GLU A 121 60.12 -34.88 2.82
N SER A 122 59.74 -33.59 2.90
CA SER A 122 58.38 -33.07 2.62
C SER A 122 58.25 -31.57 2.95
N SER A 123 58.98 -30.73 2.21
CA SER A 123 58.85 -29.27 2.29
C SER A 123 57.51 -28.80 1.70
N GLY A 124 56.48 -28.71 2.53
CA GLY A 124 55.35 -27.81 2.32
C GLY A 124 54.02 -28.42 1.90
N ARG A 125 53.19 -28.77 2.91
CA ARG A 125 51.73 -28.52 2.93
C ARG A 125 51.28 -28.43 4.39
N ARG A 126 50.64 -27.32 4.77
CA ARG A 126 50.04 -27.15 6.11
C ARG A 126 48.65 -27.79 6.13
N SER A 127 48.62 -29.12 6.10
CA SER A 127 47.37 -29.89 6.14
C SER A 127 46.57 -29.57 7.41
N GLY A 128 45.24 -29.56 7.31
CA GLY A 128 44.38 -29.12 8.40
C GLY A 128 44.40 -30.08 9.60
N GLY A 129 44.88 -29.60 10.75
CA GLY A 129 44.87 -30.35 12.02
C GLY A 129 43.45 -30.58 12.58
N GLY A 130 42.75 -31.58 12.05
CA GLY A 130 41.60 -32.22 12.68
C GLY A 130 41.98 -33.57 13.31
N CYS A 131 40.99 -34.28 13.87
CA CYS A 131 41.24 -35.37 14.82
C CYS A 131 41.26 -36.80 14.23
N GLY A 132 41.22 -36.96 12.90
CA GLY A 132 41.18 -38.29 12.28
C GLY A 132 39.86 -39.09 12.45
N ALA A 133 38.91 -38.61 13.27
CA ALA A 133 37.73 -39.38 13.66
C ALA A 133 36.77 -39.70 12.51
N GLN A 134 36.21 -40.91 12.54
CA GLN A 134 35.15 -41.38 11.64
C GLN A 134 33.85 -40.59 11.87
N GLN A 135 33.23 -40.11 10.80
CA GLN A 135 31.95 -39.40 10.88
C GLN A 135 30.76 -40.36 10.79
N PRO A 136 29.68 -40.12 11.54
CA PRO A 136 28.52 -41.00 11.58
C PRO A 136 27.62 -40.82 10.37
N LYS A 137 26.79 -41.83 10.09
CA LYS A 137 25.60 -41.62 9.26
C LYS A 137 24.49 -41.03 10.12
N LEU A 138 24.12 -39.78 9.84
CA LEU A 138 23.06 -39.04 10.55
C LEU A 138 21.72 -39.15 9.83
N SER A 139 20.76 -39.85 10.43
CA SER A 139 19.37 -39.97 9.98
C SER A 139 18.41 -39.30 10.98
N VAL A 140 17.15 -39.10 10.58
CA VAL A 140 16.09 -38.60 11.46
C VAL A 140 14.97 -39.63 11.49
N ASP A 141 14.61 -40.06 12.70
CA ASP A 141 13.50 -40.96 12.99
C ASP A 141 12.51 -40.24 13.90
N GLY A 142 11.42 -39.75 13.32
CA GLY A 142 10.45 -38.89 14.00
C GLY A 142 11.11 -37.65 14.65
N MET A 143 11.18 -37.65 15.98
CA MET A 143 11.79 -36.58 16.79
C MET A 143 13.23 -36.89 17.25
N LYS A 144 13.83 -38.00 16.82
CA LYS A 144 15.20 -38.42 17.16
C LYS A 144 16.12 -38.19 15.98
N ILE A 145 17.34 -37.71 16.25
CA ILE A 145 18.46 -37.80 15.31
C ILE A 145 19.23 -39.06 15.69
N ILE A 146 19.34 -40.02 14.77
CA ILE A 146 20.11 -41.26 14.98
C ILE A 146 21.48 -41.06 14.32
N ALA A 147 22.54 -41.33 15.08
CA ALA A 147 23.93 -41.22 14.65
C ALA A 147 24.58 -42.61 14.65
N GLU A 148 24.68 -43.22 13.48
CA GLU A 148 25.27 -44.56 13.32
C GLU A 148 26.80 -44.44 13.25
N PHE A 149 27.47 -44.80 14.35
CA PHE A 149 28.92 -44.89 14.46
C PHE A 149 29.42 -46.34 14.39
N LYS A 150 30.59 -46.53 13.77
CA LYS A 150 31.50 -47.61 14.19
C LYS A 150 32.20 -47.09 15.45
N ALA A 151 32.03 -47.79 16.58
CA ALA A 151 31.87 -47.10 17.87
C ALA A 151 33.08 -47.18 18.83
N GLN A 152 33.33 -46.08 19.57
CA GLN A 152 33.86 -46.02 20.95
C GLN A 152 33.40 -44.69 21.64
N LYS A 153 33.75 -44.42 22.91
CA LYS A 153 33.18 -43.36 23.80
C LYS A 153 34.30 -42.72 24.67
N LYS A 154 34.18 -41.66 25.50
CA LYS A 154 33.10 -40.84 26.14
C LYS A 154 33.72 -39.41 26.44
N ARG A 155 33.28 -38.41 27.23
CA ARG A 155 32.19 -38.10 28.21
C ARG A 155 32.01 -36.56 28.37
N ASP A 156 30.97 -36.13 29.09
CA ASP A 156 30.51 -34.76 29.38
C ASP A 156 31.03 -34.20 30.76
N ASP A 157 30.96 -32.91 31.13
CA ASP A 157 29.77 -32.08 31.49
C ASP A 157 30.14 -30.55 31.64
N PRO A 158 29.20 -29.62 31.97
CA PRO A 158 29.32 -28.16 31.74
C PRO A 158 29.33 -27.23 32.99
N GLU A 159 29.40 -25.90 32.78
CA GLU A 159 29.04 -24.86 33.79
C GLU A 159 28.40 -23.58 33.16
N GLN A 160 28.09 -22.53 33.95
CA GLN A 160 26.97 -21.57 33.74
C GLN A 160 27.33 -20.09 33.38
N LEU A 161 26.29 -19.25 33.23
CA LEU A 161 26.29 -17.82 32.83
C LEU A 161 25.41 -16.94 33.76
N PRO A 162 25.71 -15.62 33.92
CA PRO A 162 24.81 -14.64 34.56
C PRO A 162 24.37 -13.44 33.66
N GLU A 163 23.31 -12.74 34.09
CA GLU A 163 22.76 -11.45 33.59
C GLU A 163 22.67 -10.44 34.79
N PRO A 164 21.99 -9.25 34.80
CA PRO A 164 21.21 -8.48 33.77
C PRO A 164 21.49 -6.95 33.77
N PHE A 165 20.60 -6.12 33.15
CA PHE A 165 19.85 -5.01 33.80
C PHE A 165 18.95 -4.21 32.82
N GLN A 166 18.28 -3.14 33.26
CA GLN A 166 16.94 -2.71 32.79
C GLN A 166 16.75 -1.17 32.83
N ILE A 167 15.74 -0.60 32.14
CA ILE A 167 14.64 0.30 32.66
C ILE A 167 13.90 1.09 31.53
N LEU A 168 12.65 1.47 31.83
CA LEU A 168 11.62 2.21 31.06
C LEU A 168 11.94 3.73 30.87
N ILE A 169 11.16 4.60 30.21
CA ILE A 169 9.81 5.13 30.55
C ILE A 169 9.09 5.80 29.36
N PHE A 170 7.76 5.74 29.37
CA PHE A 170 6.80 6.38 28.45
C PHE A 170 6.28 7.72 29.00
N PHE A 171 5.84 8.63 28.13
CA PHE A 171 4.92 9.72 28.47
C PHE A 171 3.69 9.68 27.54
N PHE A 172 2.53 10.08 28.07
CA PHE A 172 1.28 10.23 27.33
C PHE A 172 0.61 11.54 27.71
N PHE A 173 0.19 12.32 26.71
CA PHE A 173 -0.79 13.40 26.89
C PHE A 173 -2.20 12.86 26.59
N SER A 174 -3.23 13.45 27.18
CA SER A 174 -4.63 13.08 26.94
C SER A 174 -5.25 13.96 25.86
N ASP A 175 -5.97 13.32 24.93
CA ASP A 175 -6.59 13.97 23.77
C ASP A 175 -8.13 13.91 23.85
N VAL A 176 -8.81 14.91 23.29
CA VAL A 176 -10.26 15.14 23.41
C VAL A 176 -10.90 15.15 22.02
N ARG A 177 -11.77 14.18 21.76
CA ARG A 177 -12.39 14.00 20.43
C ARG A 177 -13.72 14.75 20.29
N PRO A 178 -13.81 15.79 19.44
CA PRO A 178 -15.05 16.51 19.18
C PRO A 178 -16.00 15.72 18.26
N ARG A 179 -17.21 16.25 18.04
CA ARG A 179 -18.12 15.77 16.98
C ARG A 179 -17.70 16.34 15.63
N MET A 180 -18.05 15.61 14.58
CA MET A 180 -17.97 16.02 13.17
C MET A 180 -18.92 17.20 12.88
N ASN A 181 -18.48 18.17 12.08
CA ASN A 181 -19.27 19.33 11.67
C ASN A 181 -19.19 19.55 10.15
N ASP A 182 -19.95 20.51 9.64
CA ASP A 182 -19.87 20.94 8.24
C ASP A 182 -18.46 21.45 7.87
N GLY A 183 -18.01 21.14 6.66
CA GLY A 183 -16.68 21.51 6.16
C GLY A 183 -15.52 20.66 6.69
N ASP A 184 -15.75 19.73 7.63
CA ASP A 184 -14.75 18.70 7.95
C ASP A 184 -14.44 17.81 6.73
N TYR A 185 -13.25 17.21 6.72
CA TYR A 185 -12.76 16.37 5.62
C TYR A 185 -12.94 14.89 5.94
N VAL A 186 -13.48 14.11 5.00
CA VAL A 186 -13.63 12.66 5.10
C VAL A 186 -13.12 11.97 3.85
N LEU A 187 -12.70 10.73 4.01
CA LEU A 187 -12.37 9.82 2.93
C LEU A 187 -13.60 8.95 2.63
N PHE A 188 -13.93 8.81 1.35
CA PHE A 188 -15.13 8.09 0.91
C PHE A 188 -14.75 7.05 -0.16
N ASN A 189 -15.26 5.83 -0.03
CA ASN A 189 -14.93 4.71 -0.92
C ASN A 189 -16.13 3.87 -1.34
N ARG A 190 -15.99 3.19 -2.48
CA ARG A 190 -16.82 2.04 -2.87
C ARG A 190 -15.92 0.81 -2.98
N GLN A 191 -16.48 -0.36 -2.63
CA GLN A 191 -15.79 -1.65 -2.70
C GLN A 191 -16.32 -2.46 -3.90
N PRO A 192 -15.48 -3.12 -4.70
CA PRO A 192 -14.02 -3.23 -4.59
C PRO A 192 -13.29 -1.95 -5.02
N SER A 193 -12.37 -1.47 -4.16
CA SER A 193 -11.53 -0.30 -4.46
C SER A 193 -10.33 -0.72 -5.32
N LEU A 194 -10.53 -0.80 -6.64
CA LEU A 194 -9.54 -1.32 -7.60
C LEU A 194 -8.48 -0.30 -8.04
N HIS A 195 -8.75 1.00 -7.90
CA HIS A 195 -7.89 2.09 -8.38
C HIS A 195 -7.85 3.25 -7.37
N LYS A 196 -6.84 4.14 -7.46
CA LYS A 196 -6.67 5.25 -6.49
C LYS A 196 -7.95 6.10 -6.34
N MET A 197 -8.64 6.39 -7.45
CA MET A 197 -9.86 7.19 -7.47
C MET A 197 -11.10 6.46 -6.92
N SER A 198 -11.00 5.18 -6.53
CA SER A 198 -12.04 4.50 -5.74
C SER A 198 -12.07 4.95 -4.27
N PHE A 199 -11.13 5.79 -3.84
CA PHE A 199 -10.94 6.20 -2.43
C PHE A 199 -10.43 7.66 -2.40
N MET A 200 -11.33 8.63 -2.16
CA MET A 200 -11.05 10.07 -2.35
C MET A 200 -11.58 10.93 -1.18
N GLY A 201 -11.01 12.12 -1.03
CA GLY A 201 -11.37 13.11 -0.02
C GLY A 201 -12.55 13.99 -0.44
N HIS A 202 -13.54 14.11 0.43
CA HIS A 202 -14.72 14.97 0.30
C HIS A 202 -14.83 15.95 1.47
N ARG A 203 -15.59 17.03 1.28
CA ARG A 203 -16.04 17.92 2.37
C ARG A 203 -17.42 17.48 2.84
N ILE A 204 -17.65 17.52 4.14
CA ILE A 204 -18.95 17.21 4.74
C ILE A 204 -19.91 18.38 4.57
N ASN A 205 -21.17 18.04 4.26
CA ASN A 205 -22.34 18.90 4.38
C ASN A 205 -23.47 18.05 5.00
N ILE A 206 -23.87 18.36 6.23
CA ILE A 206 -24.81 17.59 7.03
C ILE A 206 -26.23 17.88 6.55
N MET A 207 -26.78 16.93 5.81
CA MET A 207 -28.15 16.97 5.31
C MET A 207 -29.06 16.04 6.13
N PRO A 208 -30.40 16.30 6.15
CA PRO A 208 -31.36 15.34 6.65
C PRO A 208 -31.40 14.06 5.79
N TYR A 209 -32.12 13.04 6.29
CA TYR A 209 -32.24 11.69 5.74
C TYR A 209 -30.98 10.82 5.88
N SER A 210 -31.15 9.50 5.77
CA SER A 210 -30.15 8.49 6.13
C SER A 210 -29.35 7.95 4.93
N THR A 211 -29.07 8.78 3.94
CA THR A 211 -28.32 8.38 2.72
C THR A 211 -27.18 9.33 2.43
N PHE A 212 -26.03 8.78 2.01
CA PHE A 212 -24.93 9.59 1.48
C PHE A 212 -25.33 10.23 0.15
N ARG A 213 -24.81 11.44 -0.10
CA ARG A 213 -25.08 12.22 -1.32
C ARG A 213 -23.74 12.70 -1.87
N LEU A 214 -23.51 12.50 -3.16
CA LEU A 214 -22.31 12.91 -3.88
C LEU A 214 -22.68 13.60 -5.20
N ASN A 215 -21.78 14.43 -5.72
CA ASN A 215 -21.93 14.99 -7.07
C ASN A 215 -21.88 13.86 -8.10
N LEU A 216 -22.87 13.83 -9.00
CA LEU A 216 -23.04 12.81 -10.04
C LEU A 216 -21.81 12.65 -10.94
N SER A 217 -21.05 13.71 -11.21
CA SER A 217 -19.79 13.67 -11.98
C SER A 217 -18.68 12.83 -11.29
N VAL A 218 -18.85 12.52 -10.00
CA VAL A 218 -17.94 11.70 -9.18
C VAL A 218 -18.43 10.24 -9.06
N ALA A 219 -19.64 9.90 -9.56
CA ALA A 219 -20.11 8.52 -9.58
C ALA A 219 -19.23 7.63 -10.49
N SER A 220 -18.73 8.16 -11.60
CA SER A 220 -17.86 7.44 -12.55
C SER A 220 -16.56 6.89 -11.95
N PRO A 221 -15.72 7.65 -11.21
CA PRO A 221 -14.56 7.07 -10.53
C PRO A 221 -14.90 6.08 -9.40
N TYR A 222 -16.12 6.09 -8.84
CA TYR A 222 -16.59 5.03 -7.92
C TYR A 222 -17.27 3.85 -8.64
N ASN A 223 -17.45 3.94 -9.96
CA ASN A 223 -18.24 3.01 -10.78
C ASN A 223 -19.69 2.79 -10.26
N ALA A 224 -20.26 3.80 -9.60
CA ALA A 224 -21.51 3.72 -8.86
C ALA A 224 -22.72 4.14 -9.70
N ASP A 225 -23.87 3.50 -9.48
CA ASP A 225 -25.08 3.63 -10.30
C ASP A 225 -26.39 3.80 -9.50
N PHE A 226 -26.31 3.90 -8.16
CA PHE A 226 -27.40 4.31 -7.26
C PHE A 226 -28.64 3.38 -7.20
N ASP A 227 -28.52 2.12 -7.60
CA ASP A 227 -29.60 1.12 -7.57
C ASP A 227 -29.84 0.48 -6.18
N GLY A 228 -28.92 0.69 -5.26
CA GLY A 228 -28.83 0.05 -3.95
C GLY A 228 -27.43 0.17 -3.29
N ASP A 229 -26.45 0.69 -4.05
CA ASP A 229 -25.06 0.94 -3.65
C ASP A 229 -24.79 1.38 -2.20
N GLU A 230 -23.92 0.62 -1.53
CA GLU A 230 -23.30 0.99 -0.25
C GLU A 230 -21.86 1.53 -0.44
N MET A 231 -21.49 2.51 0.36
CA MET A 231 -20.18 3.18 0.33
C MET A 231 -19.72 3.52 1.76
N ASN A 232 -18.42 3.36 2.05
CA ASN A 232 -17.89 3.61 3.40
C ASN A 232 -17.31 5.03 3.52
N MET A 233 -17.48 5.61 4.71
CA MET A 233 -16.89 6.89 5.10
C MET A 233 -15.87 6.68 6.22
N HIS A 234 -14.66 7.20 6.03
CA HIS A 234 -13.55 7.14 6.99
C HIS A 234 -13.18 8.55 7.45
N VAL A 235 -13.09 8.74 8.76
CA VAL A 235 -12.90 10.07 9.39
C VAL A 235 -11.45 10.22 9.89
N PRO A 236 -10.58 10.98 9.19
CA PRO A 236 -9.20 11.19 9.63
C PRO A 236 -9.15 11.88 11.00
N GLN A 237 -8.54 11.20 11.98
CA GLN A 237 -8.49 11.68 13.37
C GLN A 237 -7.32 12.66 13.59
N SER A 238 -6.14 12.37 13.03
CA SER A 238 -4.93 13.18 13.19
C SER A 238 -4.95 14.42 12.28
N PHE A 239 -4.41 15.54 12.74
CA PHE A 239 -4.24 16.73 11.90
C PHE A 239 -3.35 16.48 10.67
N GLU A 240 -2.34 15.62 10.81
CA GLU A 240 -1.46 15.19 9.72
C GLU A 240 -2.23 14.47 8.60
N THR A 241 -3.10 13.51 8.95
CA THR A 241 -3.92 12.80 7.96
C THR A 241 -5.06 13.66 7.41
N ARG A 242 -5.61 14.60 8.20
CA ARG A 242 -6.51 15.65 7.66
C ARG A 242 -5.80 16.50 6.58
N ALA A 243 -4.53 16.86 6.80
CA ALA A 243 -3.73 17.60 5.83
C ALA A 243 -3.37 16.75 4.60
N GLU A 244 -3.04 15.46 4.77
CA GLU A 244 -2.80 14.53 3.65
C GLU A 244 -4.04 14.37 2.76
N VAL A 245 -5.23 14.24 3.36
CA VAL A 245 -6.50 14.16 2.62
C VAL A 245 -6.74 15.44 1.81
N LEU A 246 -6.60 16.61 2.46
CA LEU A 246 -6.71 17.93 1.84
C LEU A 246 -5.73 18.10 0.67
N GLU A 247 -4.48 17.68 0.86
CA GLU A 247 -3.42 17.97 -0.09
C GLU A 247 -3.24 16.96 -1.22
N LEU A 248 -3.50 15.67 -1.01
CA LEU A 248 -3.20 14.60 -1.98
C LEU A 248 -4.40 13.79 -2.47
N MET A 249 -5.55 13.85 -1.77
CA MET A 249 -6.66 12.92 -1.99
C MET A 249 -8.01 13.59 -2.32
N MET A 250 -8.17 14.89 -2.11
CA MET A 250 -9.40 15.63 -2.44
C MET A 250 -9.86 15.39 -3.89
N VAL A 251 -11.17 15.21 -4.08
CA VAL A 251 -11.81 14.98 -5.38
C VAL A 251 -11.31 15.90 -6.50
N PRO A 252 -11.24 17.25 -6.34
CA PRO A 252 -10.72 18.13 -7.39
C PRO A 252 -9.26 17.86 -7.81
N LYS A 253 -8.43 17.32 -6.91
CA LYS A 253 -7.04 16.93 -7.20
C LYS A 253 -6.93 15.52 -7.81
N CYS A 254 -8.05 14.80 -7.93
CA CYS A 254 -8.15 13.46 -8.51
C CYS A 254 -8.95 13.43 -9.82
N ILE A 255 -9.30 14.59 -10.41
CA ILE A 255 -10.05 14.69 -11.67
C ILE A 255 -9.32 13.95 -12.81
N VAL A 256 -8.01 14.17 -12.97
CA VAL A 256 -7.16 13.53 -13.99
C VAL A 256 -6.43 12.32 -13.41
N SER A 257 -6.48 11.18 -14.11
CA SER A 257 -5.78 9.96 -13.70
C SER A 257 -4.43 9.79 -14.40
N PRO A 258 -3.34 9.48 -13.67
CA PRO A 258 -2.03 9.17 -14.26
C PRO A 258 -1.98 7.82 -14.97
N GLN A 259 -3.04 7.00 -14.90
CA GLN A 259 -3.12 5.72 -15.63
C GLN A 259 -3.28 5.92 -17.14
N SER A 260 -3.97 6.99 -17.55
CA SER A 260 -4.35 7.27 -18.94
C SER A 260 -4.04 8.70 -19.39
N ASN A 261 -3.58 9.54 -18.46
CA ASN A 261 -3.39 10.99 -18.59
C ASN A 261 -4.64 11.70 -19.10
N ARG A 262 -5.82 11.32 -18.58
CA ARG A 262 -7.14 11.84 -18.97
C ARG A 262 -8.02 12.10 -17.74
N PRO A 263 -9.00 13.01 -17.82
CA PRO A 263 -10.02 13.16 -16.81
C PRO A 263 -10.85 11.87 -16.66
N VAL A 264 -11.15 11.50 -15.41
CA VAL A 264 -12.03 10.38 -15.01
C VAL A 264 -13.38 10.89 -14.50
N MET A 265 -13.44 12.15 -14.09
CA MET A 265 -14.67 12.88 -13.76
C MET A 265 -15.09 13.77 -14.94
N GLY A 266 -16.39 13.93 -15.16
CA GLY A 266 -16.93 14.71 -16.26
C GLY A 266 -18.46 14.72 -16.29
N ILE A 267 -19.05 15.44 -17.23
CA ILE A 267 -20.51 15.63 -17.28
C ILE A 267 -21.20 14.38 -17.86
N VAL A 268 -22.09 13.77 -17.08
CA VAL A 268 -22.81 12.53 -17.44
C VAL A 268 -24.34 12.69 -17.41
N GLN A 269 -25.06 11.63 -17.82
CA GLN A 269 -26.52 11.48 -17.75
C GLN A 269 -27.32 12.71 -18.25
N ASP A 270 -28.31 13.18 -17.48
CA ASP A 270 -29.24 14.23 -17.88
C ASP A 270 -28.56 15.58 -18.11
N THR A 271 -27.53 15.92 -17.35
CA THR A 271 -26.75 17.15 -17.57
C THR A 271 -26.10 17.16 -18.95
N LEU A 272 -25.55 16.02 -19.39
CA LEU A 272 -24.97 15.87 -20.73
C LEU A 272 -26.05 15.96 -21.83
N LEU A 273 -27.20 15.31 -21.63
CA LEU A 273 -28.33 15.37 -22.57
C LEU A 273 -28.88 16.80 -22.66
N GLY A 274 -28.93 17.51 -21.53
CA GLY A 274 -29.21 18.93 -21.40
C GLY A 274 -28.22 19.76 -22.22
N CYS A 275 -26.91 19.64 -21.96
CA CYS A 275 -25.83 20.28 -22.72
C CYS A 275 -25.92 20.05 -24.25
N ARG A 276 -26.35 18.86 -24.69
CA ARG A 276 -26.57 18.59 -26.12
C ARG A 276 -27.82 19.28 -26.68
N LYS A 277 -28.95 19.23 -25.96
CA LYS A 277 -30.22 19.87 -26.38
C LYS A 277 -30.08 21.39 -26.39
N ILE A 278 -29.50 21.96 -25.34
CA ILE A 278 -29.34 23.41 -25.15
C ILE A 278 -28.38 24.01 -26.18
N THR A 279 -27.31 23.33 -26.62
CA THR A 279 -26.31 23.88 -27.56
C THR A 279 -26.68 23.76 -29.06
N ARG A 280 -27.93 23.45 -29.41
CA ARG A 280 -28.40 23.44 -30.81
C ARG A 280 -28.64 24.87 -31.32
N ARG A 281 -28.38 25.12 -32.61
CA ARG A 281 -28.62 26.43 -33.27
C ARG A 281 -30.09 26.85 -33.32
N ASP A 282 -31.00 25.90 -33.29
CA ASP A 282 -32.46 26.09 -33.37
C ASP A 282 -33.11 26.52 -32.05
N THR A 283 -32.36 26.51 -30.93
CA THR A 283 -32.93 26.65 -29.60
C THR A 283 -32.49 27.98 -28.94
N PHE A 284 -33.46 28.86 -28.64
CA PHE A 284 -33.25 30.19 -28.04
C PHE A 284 -33.66 30.24 -26.55
N ILE A 285 -33.33 31.31 -25.84
CA ILE A 285 -33.84 31.61 -24.48
C ILE A 285 -34.47 33.01 -24.47
N GLU A 286 -35.61 33.14 -23.79
CA GLU A 286 -36.32 34.39 -23.53
C GLU A 286 -35.79 35.09 -22.26
N LYS A 287 -36.00 36.40 -22.12
CA LYS A 287 -35.31 37.21 -21.09
C LYS A 287 -35.52 36.69 -19.65
N ASP A 288 -36.75 36.31 -19.32
CA ASP A 288 -37.16 35.74 -18.03
C ASP A 288 -36.41 34.44 -17.72
N VAL A 289 -36.44 33.47 -18.64
CA VAL A 289 -35.74 32.18 -18.47
C VAL A 289 -34.22 32.38 -18.43
N PHE A 290 -33.68 33.34 -19.18
CA PHE A 290 -32.25 33.66 -19.15
C PHE A 290 -31.81 34.23 -17.80
N MET A 291 -32.57 35.19 -17.25
CA MET A 291 -32.30 35.74 -15.92
C MET A 291 -32.44 34.68 -14.82
N ASN A 292 -33.45 33.79 -14.91
CA ASN A 292 -33.60 32.68 -13.98
C ASN A 292 -32.41 31.70 -14.03
N ILE A 293 -31.82 31.46 -15.20
CA ILE A 293 -30.60 30.63 -15.34
C ILE A 293 -29.39 31.32 -14.70
N LEU A 294 -29.25 32.64 -14.83
CA LEU A 294 -28.16 33.40 -14.18
C LEU A 294 -28.23 33.36 -12.65
N MET A 295 -29.43 33.20 -12.05
CA MET A 295 -29.58 33.06 -10.60
C MET A 295 -29.06 31.73 -10.03
N TRP A 296 -28.81 30.72 -10.86
CA TRP A 296 -28.17 29.46 -10.44
C TRP A 296 -26.63 29.54 -10.42
N TRP A 297 -26.06 30.69 -10.79
CA TRP A 297 -24.63 30.91 -10.79
C TRP A 297 -24.21 31.68 -9.51
N GLU A 298 -23.27 31.11 -8.74
CA GLU A 298 -22.78 31.75 -7.50
C GLU A 298 -21.77 32.90 -7.77
N ASP A 299 -20.68 32.66 -8.52
CA ASP A 299 -19.67 33.67 -8.90
C ASP A 299 -20.12 34.69 -9.98
N PHE A 300 -21.40 35.12 -10.03
CA PHE A 300 -21.91 35.89 -11.17
C PHE A 300 -21.56 37.38 -11.05
N ASP A 301 -20.89 37.94 -12.05
CA ASP A 301 -20.34 39.32 -12.01
C ASP A 301 -21.38 40.44 -12.22
N GLY A 302 -22.67 40.08 -12.26
CA GLY A 302 -23.81 40.97 -12.47
C GLY A 302 -24.01 41.45 -13.92
N LYS A 303 -23.11 41.14 -14.86
CA LYS A 303 -23.16 41.69 -16.22
C LYS A 303 -23.93 40.78 -17.16
N ILE A 304 -25.20 41.10 -17.36
CA ILE A 304 -26.05 40.40 -18.34
C ILE A 304 -25.51 40.69 -19.76
N PRO A 305 -25.08 39.67 -20.54
CA PRO A 305 -24.58 39.89 -21.91
C PRO A 305 -25.71 40.33 -22.85
N ALA A 306 -25.37 41.04 -23.92
CA ALA A 306 -26.33 41.49 -24.92
C ALA A 306 -27.03 40.29 -25.63
N PRO A 307 -28.34 40.35 -25.89
CA PRO A 307 -29.04 39.29 -26.63
C PRO A 307 -28.55 39.25 -28.08
N ALA A 308 -28.24 38.06 -28.58
CA ALA A 308 -27.79 37.86 -29.97
C ALA A 308 -28.85 38.26 -31.01
N ILE A 309 -30.14 38.26 -30.66
CA ILE A 309 -31.22 38.80 -31.48
C ILE A 309 -31.91 39.91 -30.70
N LEU A 310 -31.92 41.13 -31.25
CA LEU A 310 -32.51 42.33 -30.61
C LEU A 310 -33.96 42.61 -31.04
N LYS A 311 -34.36 42.16 -32.23
CA LYS A 311 -35.69 42.39 -32.83
C LYS A 311 -36.21 41.10 -33.47
N PRO A 312 -37.53 40.80 -33.47
CA PRO A 312 -38.61 41.64 -32.92
C PRO A 312 -38.69 41.66 -31.39
N ARG A 313 -38.03 40.71 -30.71
CA ARG A 313 -37.92 40.62 -29.24
C ARG A 313 -36.50 40.17 -28.85
N PRO A 314 -36.00 40.53 -27.65
CA PRO A 314 -34.67 40.13 -27.21
C PRO A 314 -34.61 38.62 -26.95
N LEU A 315 -33.74 37.91 -27.67
CA LEU A 315 -33.48 36.48 -27.50
C LEU A 315 -31.98 36.22 -27.37
N TRP A 316 -31.62 35.37 -26.42
CA TRP A 316 -30.25 34.90 -26.22
C TRP A 316 -30.05 33.58 -26.96
N ILE A 317 -28.92 33.45 -27.66
CA ILE A 317 -28.48 32.17 -28.20
C ILE A 317 -27.88 31.38 -27.05
N ARG A 318 -28.28 30.10 -26.92
CA ARG A 318 -27.90 29.26 -25.78
C ARG A 318 -26.39 29.06 -25.60
N LYS A 319 -25.59 29.24 -26.66
CA LYS A 319 -24.12 29.27 -26.57
C LYS A 319 -23.60 30.42 -25.70
N GLN A 320 -24.29 31.57 -25.67
CA GLN A 320 -23.93 32.70 -24.80
C GLN A 320 -23.99 32.34 -23.30
N VAL A 321 -24.83 31.37 -22.89
CA VAL A 321 -24.81 30.84 -21.52
C VAL A 321 -23.49 30.10 -21.25
N PHE A 322 -22.98 29.35 -22.23
CA PHE A 322 -21.70 28.65 -22.11
C PHE A 322 -20.49 29.58 -22.21
N ASN A 323 -20.58 30.71 -22.90
CA ASN A 323 -19.55 31.76 -22.88
C ASN A 323 -19.33 32.32 -21.47
N LEU A 324 -20.37 32.33 -20.63
CA LEU A 324 -20.21 32.60 -19.21
C LEU A 324 -19.51 31.42 -18.52
N ILE A 325 -20.03 30.19 -18.70
CA ILE A 325 -19.57 28.95 -18.00
C ILE A 325 -18.09 28.61 -18.25
N ILE A 326 -17.55 28.95 -19.41
CA ILE A 326 -16.16 28.62 -19.78
C ILE A 326 -15.19 29.63 -19.16
N PRO A 327 -14.18 29.22 -18.37
CA PRO A 327 -13.23 30.15 -17.77
C PRO A 327 -12.35 30.84 -18.82
N LYS A 328 -11.99 32.09 -18.52
CA LYS A 328 -11.66 33.18 -19.46
C LYS A 328 -10.37 33.06 -20.30
N GLN A 329 -9.77 31.88 -20.44
CA GLN A 329 -8.50 31.71 -21.16
C GLN A 329 -8.44 30.48 -22.08
N ILE A 330 -9.54 29.75 -22.23
CA ILE A 330 -9.57 28.51 -23.03
C ILE A 330 -9.83 28.80 -24.51
N ASN A 331 -8.96 28.26 -25.37
CA ASN A 331 -9.17 28.16 -26.81
C ASN A 331 -9.18 26.67 -27.20
N LEU A 332 -10.19 26.22 -27.93
CA LEU A 332 -10.37 24.81 -28.33
C LEU A 332 -10.99 24.72 -29.72
N LEU A 333 -10.40 23.91 -30.60
CA LEU A 333 -10.98 23.53 -31.88
C LEU A 333 -11.09 22.00 -31.96
N ARG A 334 -12.30 21.49 -32.14
CA ARG A 334 -12.63 20.06 -32.17
C ARG A 334 -13.70 19.75 -33.21
N TYR A 335 -13.46 18.72 -34.02
CA TYR A 335 -14.49 18.13 -34.87
C TYR A 335 -15.31 17.10 -34.08
N SER A 336 -16.62 17.06 -34.34
CA SER A 336 -17.53 16.04 -33.80
C SER A 336 -17.46 14.76 -34.63
N ALA A 337 -17.83 13.62 -34.03
CA ALA A 337 -17.77 12.29 -34.66
C ALA A 337 -18.74 12.07 -35.86
N TRP A 338 -19.40 13.14 -36.34
CA TRP A 338 -20.35 13.14 -37.47
C TRP A 338 -20.06 14.30 -38.43
N HIS A 339 -18.89 14.93 -38.30
CA HIS A 339 -18.37 15.90 -39.25
C HIS A 339 -18.04 15.18 -40.57
N SER A 340 -18.59 15.68 -41.68
CA SER A 340 -18.25 15.15 -43.00
C SER A 340 -16.93 15.74 -43.46
N GLU A 341 -16.06 14.93 -44.07
CA GLU A 341 -14.77 15.38 -44.63
C GLU A 341 -14.95 16.45 -45.74
N CYS A 342 -16.15 16.56 -46.30
CA CYS A 342 -16.52 17.62 -47.25
C CYS A 342 -16.84 18.99 -46.60
N GLU A 343 -17.13 19.05 -45.28
CA GLU A 343 -17.48 20.30 -44.58
C GLU A 343 -16.22 21.14 -44.24
N THR A 344 -15.48 21.59 -45.25
CA THR A 344 -14.26 22.38 -45.04
C THR A 344 -14.55 23.85 -44.70
N GLY A 345 -13.70 24.45 -43.83
CA GLY A 345 -13.75 25.87 -43.47
C GLY A 345 -14.12 26.16 -42.00
N PHE A 346 -14.28 27.45 -41.67
CA PHE A 346 -14.54 27.93 -40.31
C PHE A 346 -16.03 27.90 -39.89
N LEU A 347 -16.94 27.62 -40.82
CA LEU A 347 -18.39 27.69 -40.65
C LEU A 347 -19.03 26.41 -41.20
N THR A 348 -19.13 25.37 -40.37
CA THR A 348 -19.71 24.08 -40.76
C THR A 348 -21.24 24.17 -40.88
N PRO A 349 -21.86 23.75 -41.99
CA PRO A 349 -23.32 23.71 -42.14
C PRO A 349 -24.03 22.95 -41.01
N GLY A 350 -23.56 21.75 -40.67
CA GLY A 350 -24.15 20.89 -39.64
C GLY A 350 -23.84 21.26 -38.18
N ASP A 351 -23.14 22.37 -37.91
CA ASP A 351 -22.62 22.73 -36.58
C ASP A 351 -21.73 21.64 -35.97
N THR A 352 -20.92 21.01 -36.82
CA THR A 352 -20.13 19.81 -36.54
C THR A 352 -18.72 20.09 -36.00
N GLN A 353 -18.24 21.33 -36.09
CA GLN A 353 -16.97 21.80 -35.52
C GLN A 353 -17.25 22.65 -34.28
N VAL A 354 -16.79 22.20 -33.10
CA VAL A 354 -16.80 22.96 -31.84
C VAL A 354 -15.57 23.86 -31.79
N ARG A 355 -15.81 25.17 -31.72
CA ARG A 355 -14.78 26.22 -31.69
C ARG A 355 -15.04 27.15 -30.51
N ILE A 356 -14.08 27.21 -29.59
CA ILE A 356 -14.02 28.15 -28.47
C ILE A 356 -12.80 29.03 -28.71
N GLU A 357 -12.98 30.35 -28.78
CA GLU A 357 -11.89 31.32 -28.90
C GLU A 357 -12.21 32.57 -28.08
N ARG A 358 -11.22 33.14 -27.38
CA ARG A 358 -11.35 34.40 -26.64
C ARG A 358 -12.62 34.46 -25.76
N GLU A 359 -12.76 33.47 -24.88
CA GLU A 359 -13.91 33.33 -23.95
C GLU A 359 -15.24 32.90 -24.62
N GLU A 360 -15.34 32.80 -25.95
CA GLU A 360 -16.62 32.56 -26.65
C GLU A 360 -16.70 31.22 -27.40
N LEU A 361 -17.81 30.49 -27.20
CA LEU A 361 -18.21 29.31 -27.98
C LEU A 361 -18.84 29.74 -29.32
N LEU A 362 -17.98 30.07 -30.29
CA LEU A 362 -18.38 30.60 -31.60
C LEU A 362 -19.21 29.61 -32.44
N SER A 363 -18.81 28.33 -32.48
CA SER A 363 -19.47 27.32 -33.32
C SER A 363 -19.48 25.92 -32.68
N GLY A 364 -20.34 25.06 -33.21
CA GLY A 364 -20.45 23.64 -32.86
C GLY A 364 -21.50 23.27 -31.83
N ASN A 365 -22.10 22.09 -31.99
CA ASN A 365 -22.98 21.46 -31.02
C ASN A 365 -22.18 20.53 -30.08
N ARG A 366 -22.31 20.70 -28.77
CA ARG A 366 -21.61 19.83 -27.81
C ARG A 366 -22.28 18.45 -27.77
N LYS A 367 -21.58 17.43 -28.28
CA LYS A 367 -21.89 15.99 -28.13
C LYS A 367 -20.82 15.35 -27.24
N SER A 368 -21.12 14.16 -26.70
CA SER A 368 -20.30 13.37 -25.75
C SER A 368 -18.80 13.72 -25.72
N TYR A 369 -18.07 13.52 -26.82
CA TYR A 369 -16.61 13.73 -26.95
C TYR A 369 -16.06 15.15 -26.64
N THR A 370 -16.92 16.14 -26.39
CA THR A 370 -16.52 17.51 -25.97
C THR A 370 -16.82 17.82 -24.50
N CYS A 371 -17.49 16.92 -23.77
CA CYS A 371 -17.81 17.04 -22.33
C CYS A 371 -17.58 15.73 -21.55
N HIS A 372 -16.89 14.77 -22.17
CA HIS A 372 -16.40 13.53 -21.54
C HIS A 372 -14.90 13.36 -21.82
N LEU A 373 -14.14 13.07 -20.77
CA LEU A 373 -13.32 11.86 -20.51
C LEU A 373 -12.42 11.24 -21.61
N VAL A 374 -12.76 11.33 -22.89
CA VAL A 374 -12.22 10.42 -23.91
C VAL A 374 -10.80 10.78 -24.35
N ASN A 375 -10.36 12.04 -24.19
CA ASN A 375 -9.03 12.50 -24.62
C ASN A 375 -8.48 13.66 -23.78
N ILE A 376 -7.14 13.75 -23.78
CA ILE A 376 -6.31 14.81 -23.17
C ILE A 376 -6.79 16.21 -23.59
N ASN A 377 -7.29 16.37 -24.81
CA ASN A 377 -7.80 17.65 -25.32
C ASN A 377 -9.34 17.68 -25.23
N SER A 378 -9.88 17.59 -24.01
CA SER A 378 -11.28 17.93 -23.68
C SER A 378 -11.34 19.30 -22.98
N VAL A 379 -12.54 19.91 -22.89
CA VAL A 379 -12.71 21.16 -22.13
C VAL A 379 -12.33 20.93 -20.66
N ASP A 380 -12.79 19.82 -20.08
CA ASP A 380 -12.60 19.48 -18.66
C ASP A 380 -11.10 19.26 -18.33
N SER A 381 -10.36 18.59 -19.23
CA SER A 381 -8.90 18.42 -19.10
C SER A 381 -8.20 19.78 -19.16
N MET A 382 -8.53 20.62 -20.15
CA MET A 382 -7.96 21.97 -20.30
C MET A 382 -8.28 22.88 -19.10
N ILE A 383 -9.46 22.78 -18.50
CA ILE A 383 -9.75 23.50 -17.24
C ILE A 383 -8.86 22.94 -16.12
N SER A 384 -8.78 21.62 -15.95
CA SER A 384 -7.99 20.99 -14.87
C SER A 384 -6.47 21.18 -14.97
N GLU A 385 -5.95 21.41 -16.17
CA GLU A 385 -4.52 21.63 -16.44
C GLU A 385 -4.12 23.11 -16.32
N ASN A 386 -5.00 24.05 -16.69
CA ASN A 386 -4.67 25.49 -16.75
C ASN A 386 -5.22 26.30 -15.57
N PHE A 387 -6.20 25.79 -14.81
CA PHE A 387 -6.81 26.46 -13.67
C PHE A 387 -6.61 25.67 -12.38
N ARG A 388 -6.77 26.34 -11.23
CA ARG A 388 -6.65 25.70 -9.91
C ARG A 388 -7.79 24.67 -9.73
N PRO A 389 -7.56 23.52 -9.06
CA PRO A 389 -8.59 22.49 -8.85
C PRO A 389 -9.93 23.01 -8.30
N ASN A 390 -9.91 24.04 -7.45
CA ASN A 390 -11.12 24.65 -6.88
C ASN A 390 -12.01 25.38 -7.92
N THR A 391 -11.53 25.60 -9.14
CA THR A 391 -12.26 26.25 -10.25
C THR A 391 -12.85 25.20 -11.23
N VAL A 392 -12.86 23.92 -10.84
CA VAL A 392 -13.16 22.76 -11.71
C VAL A 392 -14.15 21.75 -11.09
N GLY A 393 -14.51 21.93 -9.81
CA GLY A 393 -15.28 20.96 -9.00
C GLY A 393 -16.79 21.19 -8.98
#